data_AF-A0A261BSU9-F1
#
_entry.id   AF-A0A261BSU9-F1
#
_cell.length_a   1.000
_cell.length_b   1.000
_cell.length_c   1.000
_cell.angle_alpha   90.00
_cell.angle_beta   90.00
_cell.angle_gamma   90.00
#
_symmetry.space_group_name_H-M   'P 1'
#
loop_
_entity.id
_entity.type
_entity.pdbx_description
1 polymer ?
#
loop_
_entity_poly.entity_id
_entity_poly.type
_entity_poly.pdbx_seq_one_letter_code
_entity_poly.pdbx_strand_id
1 'polypeptide(L)'
;MAYSETASYCQSLGGSQVFVSLSKEFTFLNYFTAGLFAQPWLAITRNVTTNKWYNSDGTTPFSTWWSPGEPGPNGDCATLRGSDPSGMKATPCYSIQPAMCRQMPALCPTTTNYGSLYTRSGTIQSPGYPAQYYNNLDCWYTITAPNNTYITLQFSPYLVEQTFDYVMVYDGPNSTYPYLGKTDEYLNPRYDFESSSNYVSFKFHTDRTITKNGWLLTWNAKVYSAPINQTGINGTFTSPNYPNNYDPYTEQLYYITAPDGFHVNVTIDDFLTEARFDVLEIYNTSTVIANNLVANLSGNATAPWWWVSPDKFVTMRFKSDGSVQKRGFEGSWYIL
;
A
#
# COMPACT_ATOMS: atom_id res chain seq x y z
N MET A 1 7.85 -17.54 -29.15
CA MET A 1 7.63 -18.71 -28.27
C MET A 1 6.55 -19.59 -28.87
N ALA A 2 6.46 -20.86 -28.47
CA ALA A 2 5.38 -21.76 -28.88
C ALA A 2 4.05 -21.32 -28.26
N TYR A 3 2.94 -21.70 -28.88
CA TYR A 3 1.61 -21.29 -28.42
C TYR A 3 1.34 -21.68 -26.95
N SER A 4 1.74 -22.90 -26.55
CA SER A 4 1.53 -23.43 -25.19
C SER A 4 2.19 -22.60 -24.08
N GLU A 5 3.24 -21.86 -24.40
CA GLU A 5 4.00 -21.06 -23.43
C GLU A 5 3.37 -19.68 -23.21
N THR A 6 2.59 -19.20 -24.17
CA THR A 6 2.09 -17.81 -24.18
C THR A 6 1.12 -17.51 -23.03
N ALA A 7 0.39 -18.52 -22.53
CA ALA A 7 -0.56 -18.33 -21.42
C ALA A 7 0.18 -17.97 -20.13
N SER A 8 1.13 -18.81 -19.74
CA SER A 8 1.96 -18.60 -18.56
C SER A 8 2.80 -17.34 -18.67
N TYR A 9 3.31 -17.02 -19.86
CA TYR A 9 4.01 -15.76 -20.10
C TYR A 9 3.12 -14.54 -19.88
N CYS A 10 1.92 -14.50 -20.48
CA CYS A 10 1.00 -13.38 -20.24
C CYS A 10 0.55 -13.29 -18.78
N GLN A 11 0.33 -14.43 -18.10
CA GLN A 11 0.03 -14.46 -16.67
C GLN A 11 1.17 -13.90 -15.82
N SER A 12 2.42 -14.17 -16.19
CA SER A 12 3.59 -13.60 -15.48
C SER A 12 3.68 -12.07 -15.60
N LEU A 13 3.05 -11.49 -16.62
CA LEU A 13 2.89 -10.05 -16.82
C LEU A 13 1.56 -9.52 -16.25
N GLY A 14 0.82 -10.33 -15.48
CA GLY A 14 -0.48 -9.96 -14.92
C GLY A 14 -1.60 -9.81 -15.96
N GLY A 15 -1.43 -10.42 -17.12
CA GLY A 15 -2.38 -10.40 -18.23
C GLY A 15 -2.93 -11.77 -18.60
N SER A 16 -3.70 -11.80 -19.68
CA SER A 16 -4.11 -13.02 -20.38
C SER A 16 -3.65 -12.93 -21.83
N GLN A 17 -3.64 -14.04 -22.58
CA GLN A 17 -3.46 -13.94 -24.02
C GLN A 17 -4.61 -13.14 -24.68
N VAL A 18 -4.32 -12.44 -25.77
CA VAL A 18 -5.32 -11.67 -26.53
C VAL A 18 -6.13 -12.59 -27.45
N PHE A 19 -7.45 -12.52 -27.40
CA PHE A 19 -8.32 -12.88 -28.53
C PHE A 19 -9.18 -11.66 -28.90
N VAL A 20 -9.81 -11.73 -30.06
CA VAL A 20 -10.63 -10.63 -30.60
C VAL A 20 -12.10 -10.94 -30.34
N SER A 21 -12.82 -9.96 -29.81
CA SER A 21 -14.26 -10.07 -29.51
C SER A 21 -15.08 -8.93 -30.13
N LEU A 22 -14.43 -7.80 -30.46
CA LEU A 22 -15.06 -6.63 -31.06
C LEU A 22 -14.32 -6.14 -32.31
N SER A 23 -15.05 -5.57 -33.27
CA SER A 23 -14.43 -4.99 -34.48
C SER A 23 -13.40 -3.89 -34.17
N LYS A 24 -13.60 -3.12 -33.08
CA LYS A 24 -12.63 -2.10 -32.64
C LYS A 24 -11.31 -2.72 -32.16
N GLU A 25 -11.37 -3.85 -31.45
CA GLU A 25 -10.18 -4.61 -31.03
C GLU A 25 -9.45 -5.12 -32.28
N PHE A 26 -10.18 -5.67 -33.25
CA PHE A 26 -9.59 -6.15 -34.50
C PHE A 26 -8.86 -5.05 -35.28
N THR A 27 -9.48 -3.87 -35.42
CA THR A 27 -8.86 -2.72 -36.09
C THR A 27 -7.63 -2.22 -35.33
N PHE A 28 -7.70 -2.12 -34.00
CA PHE A 28 -6.56 -1.74 -33.18
C PHE A 28 -5.39 -2.71 -33.36
N LEU A 29 -5.66 -4.01 -33.32
CA LEU A 29 -4.65 -5.04 -33.48
C LEU A 29 -3.95 -4.96 -34.83
N ASN A 30 -4.70 -4.85 -35.93
CA ASN A 30 -4.10 -4.71 -37.26
C ASN A 30 -3.19 -3.49 -37.37
N TYR A 31 -3.56 -2.36 -36.75
CA TYR A 31 -2.72 -1.17 -36.72
C TYR A 31 -1.47 -1.37 -35.84
N PHE A 32 -1.67 -1.89 -34.63
CA PHE A 32 -0.61 -2.10 -33.64
C PHE A 32 0.45 -3.10 -34.13
N THR A 33 0.04 -4.11 -34.90
CA THR A 33 0.94 -5.17 -35.40
C THR A 33 1.42 -4.96 -36.83
N ALA A 34 1.02 -3.89 -37.51
CA ALA A 34 1.32 -3.65 -38.93
C ALA A 34 2.83 -3.64 -39.24
N GLY A 35 3.66 -3.17 -38.31
CA GLY A 35 5.12 -3.09 -38.46
C GLY A 35 5.89 -4.29 -37.91
N LEU A 36 5.21 -5.31 -37.35
CA LEU A 36 5.90 -6.44 -36.75
C LEU A 36 6.42 -7.41 -37.82
N PHE A 37 7.68 -7.81 -37.67
CA PHE A 37 8.32 -8.83 -38.51
C PHE A 37 7.58 -10.18 -38.47
N ALA A 38 6.99 -10.52 -37.32
CA ALA A 38 6.17 -11.70 -37.13
C ALA A 38 4.85 -11.30 -36.45
N GLN A 39 3.73 -11.86 -36.92
CA GLN A 39 2.42 -11.55 -36.38
C GLN A 39 2.15 -12.39 -35.12
N PRO A 40 1.56 -11.80 -34.06
CA PRO A 40 1.47 -12.47 -32.78
C PRO A 40 0.42 -13.58 -32.77
N TRP A 41 0.56 -14.44 -31.77
CA TRP A 41 -0.47 -15.40 -31.38
C TRP A 41 -1.77 -14.69 -30.98
N LEU A 42 -2.90 -15.25 -31.40
CA LEU A 42 -4.22 -14.99 -30.85
C LEU A 42 -4.62 -16.19 -29.99
N ALA A 43 -5.30 -15.94 -28.88
CA ALA A 43 -5.77 -16.94 -27.93
C ALA A 43 -6.94 -17.75 -28.50
N ILE A 44 -6.73 -18.41 -29.64
CA ILE A 44 -7.73 -19.11 -30.42
C ILE A 44 -7.13 -20.46 -30.84
N THR A 45 -7.85 -21.53 -30.55
CA THR A 45 -7.46 -22.91 -30.89
C THR A 45 -8.57 -23.66 -31.59
N ARG A 46 -8.19 -24.70 -32.33
CA ARG A 46 -9.11 -25.61 -33.00
C ARG A 46 -9.28 -26.88 -32.20
N ASN A 47 -10.52 -27.29 -31.99
CA ASN A 47 -10.83 -28.64 -31.58
C ASN A 47 -10.71 -29.57 -32.79
N VAL A 48 -9.65 -30.38 -32.81
CA VAL A 48 -9.33 -31.30 -33.92
C VAL A 48 -10.38 -32.38 -34.16
N THR A 49 -11.22 -32.70 -33.17
CA THR A 49 -12.28 -33.71 -33.30
C THR A 49 -13.52 -33.13 -33.98
N THR A 50 -13.92 -31.91 -33.58
CA THR A 50 -15.15 -31.27 -34.08
C THR A 50 -14.90 -30.29 -35.23
N ASN A 51 -13.63 -30.00 -35.53
CA ASN A 51 -13.22 -28.99 -36.50
C ASN A 51 -13.74 -27.57 -36.18
N LYS A 52 -14.00 -27.26 -34.91
CA LYS A 52 -14.49 -25.94 -34.46
C LYS A 52 -13.37 -25.15 -33.81
N TRP A 53 -13.36 -23.84 -34.06
CA TRP A 53 -12.42 -22.90 -33.45
C TRP A 53 -13.05 -22.20 -32.24
N TYR A 54 -12.24 -21.97 -31.21
CA TYR A 54 -12.65 -21.38 -29.95
C TYR A 54 -11.63 -20.36 -29.48
N ASN A 55 -12.12 -19.22 -29.02
CA ASN A 55 -11.36 -18.29 -28.20
C ASN A 55 -11.06 -18.95 -26.83
N SER A 56 -10.06 -18.43 -26.13
CA SER A 56 -9.65 -18.95 -24.81
C SER A 56 -10.72 -18.79 -23.72
N ASP A 57 -11.71 -17.91 -23.91
CA ASP A 57 -12.89 -17.77 -23.05
C ASP A 57 -14.03 -18.74 -23.39
N GLY A 58 -13.83 -19.61 -24.40
CA GLY A 58 -14.81 -20.59 -24.87
C GLY A 58 -15.78 -20.05 -25.94
N THR A 59 -15.73 -18.76 -26.27
CA THR A 59 -16.57 -18.19 -27.34
C THR A 59 -16.05 -18.58 -28.73
N THR A 60 -16.89 -18.44 -29.75
CA THR A 60 -16.49 -18.73 -31.14
C THR A 60 -15.92 -17.47 -31.80
N PRO A 61 -14.72 -17.51 -32.41
CA PRO A 61 -14.18 -16.38 -33.15
C PRO A 61 -15.05 -16.05 -34.37
N PHE A 62 -15.17 -14.77 -34.71
CA PHE A 62 -15.98 -14.33 -35.84
C PHE A 62 -15.42 -14.86 -37.16
N SER A 63 -16.27 -15.54 -37.94
CA SER A 63 -15.88 -16.15 -39.21
C SER A 63 -15.38 -15.13 -40.24
N THR A 64 -15.90 -13.90 -40.20
CA THR A 64 -15.53 -12.80 -41.11
C THR A 64 -14.14 -12.22 -40.86
N TRP A 65 -13.47 -12.59 -39.76
CA TRP A 65 -12.12 -12.11 -39.44
C TRP A 65 -11.01 -13.05 -39.92
N TRP A 66 -11.36 -14.26 -40.40
CA TRP A 66 -10.38 -15.09 -41.08
C TRP A 66 -10.06 -14.48 -42.45
N SER A 67 -8.78 -14.51 -42.83
CA SER A 67 -8.39 -14.07 -44.16
C SER A 67 -8.96 -14.99 -45.26
N PRO A 68 -9.02 -14.54 -46.52
CA PRO A 68 -9.46 -15.41 -47.61
C PRO A 68 -8.67 -16.73 -47.64
N GLY A 69 -9.39 -17.85 -47.65
CA GLY A 69 -8.82 -19.22 -47.61
C GLY A 69 -8.51 -19.75 -46.20
N GLU A 70 -8.79 -18.99 -45.16
CA GLU A 70 -8.60 -19.38 -43.75
C GLU A 70 -9.95 -19.63 -43.05
N PRO A 71 -10.00 -20.44 -41.98
CA PRO A 71 -8.89 -21.21 -41.41
C PRO A 71 -8.47 -22.39 -42.32
N GLY A 72 -7.19 -22.45 -42.66
CA GLY A 72 -6.61 -23.51 -43.49
C GLY A 72 -6.32 -24.79 -42.69
N PRO A 73 -5.89 -25.88 -43.37
CA PRO A 73 -5.56 -27.14 -42.70
C PRO A 73 -4.24 -27.09 -41.91
N ASN A 74 -3.44 -26.03 -42.08
CA ASN A 74 -2.06 -25.94 -41.61
C ASN A 74 -1.95 -25.39 -40.18
N GLY A 75 -2.56 -26.10 -39.22
CA GLY A 75 -2.40 -25.84 -37.80
C GLY A 75 -3.71 -25.71 -37.03
N ASP A 76 -3.57 -25.72 -35.70
CA ASP A 76 -4.68 -25.75 -34.75
C ASP A 76 -4.67 -24.55 -33.80
N CYS A 77 -3.81 -23.55 -34.07
CA CYS A 77 -3.71 -22.30 -33.35
C CYS A 77 -3.84 -21.12 -34.31
N ALA A 78 -4.28 -19.95 -33.85
CA ALA A 78 -4.44 -18.78 -34.72
C ALA A 78 -3.40 -17.70 -34.46
N THR A 79 -2.93 -17.05 -35.52
CA THR A 79 -2.17 -15.80 -35.45
C THR A 79 -2.90 -14.71 -36.20
N LEU A 80 -2.58 -13.44 -35.93
CA LEU A 80 -2.89 -12.38 -36.88
C LEU A 80 -2.17 -12.64 -38.21
N ARG A 81 -2.75 -12.13 -39.29
CA ARG A 81 -2.13 -12.00 -40.60
C ARG A 81 -1.75 -10.52 -40.78
N GLY A 82 -0.66 -10.27 -41.50
CA GLY A 82 -0.17 -8.92 -41.74
C GLY A 82 -1.19 -8.06 -42.50
N SER A 83 -0.83 -6.81 -42.81
CA SER A 83 -1.76 -5.83 -43.35
C SER A 83 -2.36 -6.14 -44.73
N ASP A 84 -1.80 -7.07 -45.51
CA ASP A 84 -2.30 -7.42 -46.84
C ASP A 84 -2.15 -8.92 -47.21
N PRO A 85 -3.23 -9.72 -47.21
CA PRO A 85 -4.54 -9.41 -46.67
C PRO A 85 -4.53 -9.51 -45.13
N SER A 86 -5.23 -8.59 -44.47
CA SER A 86 -5.46 -8.66 -43.02
C SER A 86 -6.42 -9.80 -42.65
N GLY A 87 -6.43 -10.17 -41.38
CA GLY A 87 -7.25 -11.28 -40.89
C GLY A 87 -6.53 -12.14 -39.88
N MET A 88 -7.16 -13.26 -39.56
CA MET A 88 -6.59 -14.35 -38.77
C MET A 88 -6.22 -15.47 -39.72
N LYS A 89 -5.20 -16.25 -39.35
CA LYS A 89 -4.80 -17.45 -40.09
C LYS A 89 -4.49 -18.60 -39.14
N ALA A 90 -4.71 -19.83 -39.61
CA ALA A 90 -4.26 -21.03 -38.93
C ALA A 90 -2.73 -21.12 -39.01
N THR A 91 -2.11 -21.43 -37.88
CA THR A 91 -0.66 -21.57 -37.74
C THR A 91 -0.38 -22.79 -36.85
N PRO A 92 0.63 -23.64 -37.16
CA PRO A 92 0.97 -24.77 -36.31
C PRO A 92 1.40 -24.31 -34.92
N CYS A 93 0.81 -24.86 -33.87
CA CYS A 93 0.99 -24.39 -32.49
C CYS A 93 2.44 -24.42 -31.97
N TYR A 94 3.29 -25.26 -32.57
CA TYR A 94 4.73 -25.35 -32.27
C TYR A 94 5.56 -24.25 -32.95
N SER A 95 4.96 -23.42 -33.81
CA SER A 95 5.67 -22.31 -34.47
C SER A 95 6.12 -21.27 -33.45
N ILE A 96 7.18 -20.52 -33.78
CA ILE A 96 7.66 -19.44 -32.92
C ILE A 96 7.03 -18.13 -33.41
N GLN A 97 6.14 -17.58 -32.59
CA GLN A 97 5.54 -16.26 -32.83
C GLN A 97 5.66 -15.36 -31.58
N PRO A 98 5.51 -14.05 -31.73
CA PRO A 98 5.38 -13.14 -30.59
C PRO A 98 4.13 -13.48 -29.75
N ALA A 99 4.26 -13.39 -28.43
CA ALA A 99 3.11 -13.41 -27.54
C ALA A 99 2.52 -12.01 -27.46
N MET A 100 1.20 -11.91 -27.55
CA MET A 100 0.50 -10.66 -27.29
C MET A 100 -0.43 -10.85 -26.09
N CYS A 101 -0.24 -10.01 -25.09
CA CYS A 101 -0.92 -10.11 -23.81
C CYS A 101 -1.91 -8.97 -23.65
N ARG A 102 -3.17 -9.33 -23.35
CA ARG A 102 -4.19 -8.41 -22.87
C ARG A 102 -3.88 -8.18 -21.40
N GLN A 103 -3.60 -6.93 -21.03
CA GLN A 103 -3.61 -6.57 -19.61
C GLN A 103 -5.01 -6.89 -19.08
N MET A 104 -5.10 -7.65 -17.98
CA MET A 104 -6.42 -7.86 -17.37
C MET A 104 -7.03 -6.49 -17.08
N PRO A 105 -8.35 -6.30 -17.26
CA PRO A 105 -9.01 -5.08 -16.81
C PRO A 105 -8.53 -4.81 -15.39
N ALA A 106 -8.11 -3.57 -15.13
CA ALA A 106 -7.73 -3.11 -13.80
C ALA A 106 -8.68 -3.74 -12.76
N LEU A 107 -8.21 -4.75 -12.02
CA LEU A 107 -8.98 -5.38 -10.95
C LEU A 107 -8.99 -4.46 -9.74
N CYS A 108 -9.32 -3.18 -9.96
CA CYS A 108 -9.79 -2.32 -8.91
C CYS A 108 -11.24 -2.76 -8.64
N PRO A 109 -11.55 -3.48 -7.56
CA PRO A 109 -12.93 -3.48 -7.10
C PRO A 109 -13.33 -2.02 -6.86
N THR A 110 -14.56 -1.69 -7.20
CA THR A 110 -15.14 -0.33 -7.15
C THR A 110 -14.79 0.43 -5.86
N THR A 111 -14.70 -0.27 -4.73
CA THR A 111 -14.01 0.15 -3.51
C THR A 111 -13.68 -1.11 -2.70
N THR A 112 -12.46 -1.24 -2.18
CA THR A 112 -12.13 -2.33 -1.23
C THR A 112 -12.18 -1.81 0.20
N ASN A 113 -12.99 -2.43 1.05
CA ASN A 113 -13.03 -2.12 2.48
C ASN A 113 -12.07 -3.02 3.25
N TYR A 114 -11.24 -2.42 4.09
CA TYR A 114 -10.30 -3.07 4.99
C TYR A 114 -10.59 -2.70 6.44
N GLY A 115 -10.14 -3.55 7.35
CA GLY A 115 -10.38 -3.35 8.78
C GLY A 115 -11.82 -3.62 9.21
N SER A 116 -12.15 -3.21 10.43
CA SER A 116 -13.46 -3.34 11.06
C SER A 116 -13.48 -2.57 12.38
N LEU A 117 -14.61 -2.54 13.08
CA LEU A 117 -14.72 -1.98 14.43
C LEU A 117 -13.87 -2.70 15.49
N TYR A 118 -13.21 -3.81 15.15
CA TYR A 118 -12.33 -4.58 16.03
C TYR A 118 -10.90 -4.72 15.50
N THR A 119 -10.65 -4.36 14.23
CA THR A 119 -9.34 -4.54 13.60
C THR A 119 -8.47 -3.31 13.86
N ARG A 120 -7.35 -3.51 14.56
CA ARG A 120 -6.44 -2.43 14.93
C ARG A 120 -5.22 -2.27 14.02
N SER A 121 -4.97 -3.21 13.12
CA SER A 121 -3.86 -3.08 12.18
C SER A 121 -4.09 -3.96 10.95
N GLY A 122 -3.30 -3.73 9.92
CA GLY A 122 -3.26 -4.60 8.77
C GLY A 122 -2.28 -4.14 7.71
N THR A 123 -2.20 -4.92 6.65
CA THR A 123 -1.39 -4.61 5.46
C THR A 123 -2.25 -4.62 4.22
N ILE A 124 -1.98 -3.70 3.30
CA ILE A 124 -2.64 -3.59 2.00
C ILE A 124 -1.57 -3.48 0.93
N GLN A 125 -1.79 -4.11 -0.22
CA GLN A 125 -0.83 -4.15 -1.32
C GLN A 125 -1.45 -3.54 -2.58
N SER A 126 -0.62 -2.88 -3.39
CA SER A 126 -1.04 -2.46 -4.72
C SER A 126 -1.37 -3.66 -5.61
N PRO A 127 -2.27 -3.52 -6.60
CA PRO A 127 -2.53 -4.58 -7.56
C PRO A 127 -1.24 -5.04 -8.23
N GLY A 128 -0.99 -6.35 -8.25
CA GLY A 128 0.20 -6.95 -8.86
C GLY A 128 1.43 -7.07 -7.94
N TYR A 129 1.46 -6.42 -6.77
CA TYR A 129 2.60 -6.52 -5.84
C TYR A 129 2.86 -8.00 -5.44
N PRO A 130 4.13 -8.46 -5.35
CA PRO A 130 5.38 -7.70 -5.50
C PRO A 130 5.88 -7.53 -6.95
N ALA A 131 5.12 -7.99 -7.94
CA ALA A 131 5.37 -7.70 -9.35
C ALA A 131 4.88 -6.29 -9.73
N GLN A 132 4.99 -5.92 -11.00
CA GLN A 132 4.60 -4.59 -11.43
C GLN A 132 3.09 -4.36 -11.36
N TYR A 133 2.68 -3.16 -10.96
CA TYR A 133 1.28 -2.74 -11.08
C TYR A 133 0.88 -2.52 -12.55
N TYR A 134 -0.41 -2.26 -12.77
CA TYR A 134 -0.99 -2.07 -14.11
C TYR A 134 -1.13 -0.59 -14.46
N ASN A 135 -1.20 -0.28 -15.75
CA ASN A 135 -1.50 1.07 -16.22
C ASN A 135 -3.00 1.37 -16.08
N ASN A 136 -3.36 2.65 -16.06
CA ASN A 136 -4.73 3.16 -16.01
C ASN A 136 -5.55 2.65 -14.81
N LEU A 137 -4.93 2.54 -13.64
CA LEU A 137 -5.60 2.19 -12.39
C LEU A 137 -6.26 3.41 -11.77
N ASP A 138 -7.44 3.19 -11.19
CA ASP A 138 -8.16 4.12 -10.33
C ASP A 138 -8.76 3.34 -9.16
N CYS A 139 -7.89 2.76 -8.32
CA CYS A 139 -8.30 1.85 -7.25
C CYS A 139 -8.60 2.60 -5.96
N TRP A 140 -9.80 2.39 -5.41
CA TRP A 140 -10.23 2.98 -4.14
C TRP A 140 -10.17 1.98 -2.99
N TYR A 141 -9.67 2.47 -1.86
CA TYR A 141 -9.50 1.72 -0.62
C TYR A 141 -10.08 2.54 0.53
N THR A 142 -10.78 1.87 1.44
CA THR A 142 -11.24 2.46 2.69
C THR A 142 -10.84 1.57 3.84
N ILE A 143 -10.28 2.14 4.91
CA ILE A 143 -9.95 1.44 6.15
C ILE A 143 -10.86 1.96 7.25
N THR A 144 -11.44 1.03 8.02
CA THR A 144 -12.20 1.33 9.23
C THR A 144 -11.55 0.66 10.44
N ALA A 145 -11.50 1.39 11.55
CA ALA A 145 -10.92 0.98 12.81
C ALA A 145 -11.92 1.10 13.99
N PRO A 146 -11.60 0.62 15.20
CA PRO A 146 -12.44 0.80 16.38
C PRO A 146 -12.74 2.26 16.70
N ASN A 147 -13.85 2.53 17.37
CA ASN A 147 -14.18 3.88 17.84
C ASN A 147 -13.11 4.40 18.82
N ASN A 148 -12.99 5.73 18.93
CA ASN A 148 -12.00 6.43 19.75
C ASN A 148 -10.54 6.10 19.34
N THR A 149 -10.33 5.80 18.07
CA THR A 149 -9.00 5.62 17.48
C THR A 149 -8.79 6.54 16.29
N TYR A 150 -7.53 6.71 15.91
CA TYR A 150 -7.11 7.31 14.66
C TYR A 150 -6.16 6.37 13.93
N ILE A 151 -6.08 6.49 12.60
CA ILE A 151 -5.35 5.55 11.75
C ILE A 151 -4.06 6.19 11.27
N THR A 152 -2.95 5.51 11.51
CA THR A 152 -1.65 5.81 10.91
C THR A 152 -1.42 4.88 9.73
N LEU A 153 -0.90 5.42 8.62
CA LEU A 153 -0.57 4.74 7.39
C LEU A 153 0.93 4.86 7.15
N GLN A 154 1.57 3.79 6.70
CA GLN A 154 2.97 3.83 6.27
C GLN A 154 3.18 2.94 5.04
N PHE A 155 3.57 3.56 3.94
CA PHE A 155 3.91 2.90 2.69
C PHE A 155 5.40 2.56 2.67
N SER A 156 5.74 1.27 2.71
CA SER A 156 7.12 0.79 2.61
C SER A 156 7.17 -0.70 2.24
N PRO A 157 7.85 -1.08 1.14
CA PRO A 157 8.46 -0.20 0.14
C PRO A 157 7.41 0.55 -0.69
N TYR A 158 7.81 1.68 -1.29
CA TYR A 158 7.01 2.47 -2.23
C TYR A 158 7.77 2.67 -3.54
N LEU A 159 7.46 1.83 -4.53
CA LEU A 159 8.12 1.76 -5.84
C LEU A 159 7.09 2.07 -6.93
N VAL A 160 6.81 3.35 -7.11
CA VAL A 160 5.80 3.88 -8.05
C VAL A 160 6.46 4.86 -9.03
N GLU A 161 5.93 5.02 -10.23
CA GLU A 161 6.39 6.03 -11.17
C GLU A 161 6.28 7.42 -10.53
N GLN A 162 7.35 8.19 -10.60
CA GLN A 162 7.39 9.51 -9.99
C GLN A 162 6.59 10.49 -10.86
N THR A 163 5.80 11.38 -10.24
CA THR A 163 5.04 12.48 -10.88
C THR A 163 3.75 12.07 -11.59
N PHE A 164 3.65 10.84 -12.11
CA PHE A 164 2.50 10.38 -12.89
C PHE A 164 1.58 9.44 -12.12
N ASP A 165 2.18 8.59 -11.29
CA ASP A 165 1.47 7.60 -10.50
C ASP A 165 1.57 7.93 -9.00
N TYR A 166 0.46 7.81 -8.27
CA TYR A 166 0.42 8.30 -6.90
C TYR A 166 -0.70 7.67 -6.07
N VAL A 167 -0.55 7.81 -4.75
CA VAL A 167 -1.61 7.54 -3.78
C VAL A 167 -2.09 8.87 -3.21
N MET A 168 -3.39 9.15 -3.32
CA MET A 168 -4.04 10.28 -2.63
C MET A 168 -4.79 9.77 -1.40
N VAL A 169 -4.65 10.45 -0.27
CA VAL A 169 -5.24 10.05 1.01
C VAL A 169 -6.21 11.11 1.53
N TYR A 170 -7.34 10.67 2.09
CA TYR A 170 -8.42 11.50 2.63
C TYR A 170 -8.77 11.08 4.06
N ASP A 171 -9.01 12.07 4.91
CA ASP A 171 -9.35 11.95 6.33
C ASP A 171 -10.83 11.61 6.55
N GLY A 172 -11.21 10.42 6.12
CA GLY A 172 -12.58 9.93 6.24
C GLY A 172 -12.89 8.82 5.24
N PRO A 173 -14.16 8.37 5.18
CA PRO A 173 -14.54 7.17 4.44
C PRO A 173 -14.47 7.29 2.91
N ASN A 174 -14.38 8.50 2.35
CA ASN A 174 -14.29 8.71 0.90
C ASN A 174 -13.71 10.09 0.54
N SER A 175 -13.65 10.40 -0.76
CA SER A 175 -13.03 11.59 -1.35
C SER A 175 -13.70 12.94 -1.06
N THR A 176 -14.88 12.97 -0.42
CA THR A 176 -15.52 14.24 -0.02
C THR A 176 -15.00 14.77 1.31
N TYR A 177 -14.20 13.98 2.01
CA TYR A 177 -13.59 14.32 3.29
C TYR A 177 -12.26 15.07 3.11
N PRO A 178 -11.71 15.71 4.16
CA PRO A 178 -10.48 16.50 4.06
C PRO A 178 -9.33 15.72 3.42
N TYR A 179 -8.62 16.36 2.49
CA TYR A 179 -7.46 15.78 1.84
C TYR A 179 -6.24 15.81 2.76
N LEU A 180 -5.62 14.66 3.01
CA LEU A 180 -4.44 14.52 3.86
C LEU A 180 -3.13 14.73 3.11
N GLY A 181 -3.10 14.44 1.81
CA GLY A 181 -1.90 14.56 0.97
C GLY A 181 -1.80 13.48 -0.10
N LYS A 182 -0.73 13.57 -0.88
CA LYS A 182 -0.37 12.58 -1.92
C LYS A 182 1.09 12.20 -1.83
N THR A 183 1.41 10.99 -2.28
CA THR A 183 2.77 10.41 -2.16
C THR A 183 3.79 11.00 -3.14
N ASP A 184 3.36 11.61 -4.24
CA ASP A 184 4.21 12.13 -5.32
C ASP A 184 4.45 13.66 -5.21
N GLU A 185 4.33 14.25 -4.03
CA GLU A 185 4.67 15.66 -3.81
C GLU A 185 6.18 15.87 -4.04
N TYR A 186 6.53 16.34 -5.25
CA TYR A 186 7.89 16.38 -5.82
C TYR A 186 8.98 16.94 -4.89
N LEU A 187 8.63 17.95 -4.06
CA LEU A 187 9.57 18.61 -3.16
C LEU A 187 9.70 17.93 -1.79
N ASN A 188 8.71 17.13 -1.39
CA ASN A 188 8.69 16.45 -0.10
C ASN A 188 7.81 15.19 -0.18
N PRO A 189 8.31 14.08 -0.77
CA PRO A 189 7.52 12.87 -0.90
C PRO A 189 7.12 12.36 0.48
N ARG A 190 5.82 12.13 0.65
CA ARG A 190 5.22 11.71 1.92
C ARG A 190 4.75 10.28 1.80
N TYR A 191 5.27 9.40 2.63
CA TYR A 191 4.91 7.96 2.63
C TYR A 191 4.17 7.53 3.89
N ASP A 192 3.89 8.48 4.77
CA ASP A 192 3.20 8.27 6.04
C ASP A 192 2.07 9.29 6.21
N PHE A 193 0.91 8.82 6.68
CA PHE A 193 -0.27 9.65 6.87
C PHE A 193 -0.93 9.32 8.20
N GLU A 194 -1.63 10.30 8.76
CA GLU A 194 -2.37 10.15 10.01
C GLU A 194 -3.74 10.78 9.81
N SER A 195 -4.80 10.02 10.12
CA SER A 195 -6.18 10.53 10.11
C SER A 195 -6.52 11.19 11.45
N SER A 196 -7.58 11.98 11.48
CA SER A 196 -8.16 12.51 12.73
C SER A 196 -9.25 11.61 13.32
N SER A 197 -9.65 10.56 12.58
CA SER A 197 -10.74 9.65 12.93
C SER A 197 -10.38 8.18 12.69
N ASN A 198 -11.29 7.28 13.07
CA ASN A 198 -11.15 5.84 12.82
C ASN A 198 -11.50 5.43 11.37
N TYR A 199 -11.55 6.38 10.44
CA TYR A 199 -11.74 6.16 9.02
C TYR A 199 -10.64 6.87 8.22
N VAL A 200 -10.15 6.18 7.20
CA VAL A 200 -9.29 6.78 6.17
C VAL A 200 -9.61 6.12 4.84
N SER A 201 -9.55 6.90 3.77
CA SER A 201 -9.70 6.38 2.41
C SER A 201 -8.58 6.88 1.55
N PHE A 202 -8.19 6.08 0.56
CA PHE A 202 -7.15 6.46 -0.37
C PHE A 202 -7.38 5.88 -1.74
N LYS A 203 -6.82 6.56 -2.74
CA LYS A 203 -6.91 6.19 -4.15
C LYS A 203 -5.51 5.95 -4.68
N PHE A 204 -5.27 4.79 -5.28
CA PHE A 204 -4.09 4.55 -6.10
C PHE A 204 -4.43 4.82 -7.57
N HIS A 205 -3.77 5.82 -8.16
CA HIS A 205 -3.94 6.24 -9.55
C HIS A 205 -2.68 5.96 -10.35
N THR A 206 -2.84 5.46 -11.58
CA THR A 206 -1.72 5.28 -12.51
C THR A 206 -2.07 5.76 -13.92
N ASP A 207 -1.07 6.21 -14.66
CA ASP A 207 -1.20 6.72 -16.02
C ASP A 207 -1.15 5.59 -17.09
N ARG A 208 -0.91 5.93 -18.36
CA ARG A 208 -0.93 4.98 -19.48
C ARG A 208 0.36 4.15 -19.63
N THR A 209 1.44 4.51 -18.96
CA THR A 209 2.79 4.01 -19.21
C THR A 209 3.57 3.77 -17.91
N ILE A 210 4.75 3.14 -18.03
CA ILE A 210 5.76 2.99 -16.97
C ILE A 210 5.19 2.47 -15.64
N THR A 211 5.27 1.16 -15.44
CA THR A 211 4.91 0.55 -14.16
C THR A 211 6.14 0.12 -13.38
N LYS A 212 6.01 0.05 -12.06
CA LYS A 212 7.02 -0.46 -11.12
C LYS A 212 6.37 -1.46 -10.16
N ASN A 213 7.13 -1.98 -9.21
CA ASN A 213 6.68 -3.03 -8.28
C ASN A 213 5.56 -2.62 -7.31
N GLY A 214 5.19 -1.33 -7.27
CA GLY A 214 4.06 -0.84 -6.49
C GLY A 214 4.40 -0.60 -5.03
N TRP A 215 3.45 -0.85 -4.14
CA TRP A 215 3.58 -0.47 -2.73
C TRP A 215 3.00 -1.50 -1.78
N LEU A 216 3.57 -1.52 -0.57
CA LEU A 216 3.02 -2.20 0.61
C LEU A 216 2.67 -1.14 1.65
N LEU A 217 1.41 -1.07 2.04
CA LEU A 217 0.90 -0.23 3.10
C LEU A 217 0.78 -1.05 4.38
N THR A 218 1.35 -0.57 5.47
CA THR A 218 1.02 -1.00 6.84
C THR A 218 0.19 0.08 7.51
N TRP A 219 -0.88 -0.29 8.20
CA TRP A 219 -1.71 0.65 8.94
C TRP A 219 -1.95 0.18 10.37
N ASN A 220 -2.08 1.14 11.29
CA ASN A 220 -2.37 0.89 12.70
C ASN A 220 -3.39 1.90 13.24
N ALA A 221 -4.35 1.42 14.01
CA ALA A 221 -5.34 2.20 14.73
C ALA A 221 -4.84 2.46 16.16
N LYS A 222 -4.47 3.72 16.42
CA LYS A 222 -3.99 4.18 17.72
C LYS A 222 -5.13 4.76 18.53
N VAL A 223 -5.12 4.50 19.83
CA VAL A 223 -6.15 5.06 20.74
C VAL A 223 -5.91 6.56 20.90
N TYR A 224 -6.98 7.35 20.81
CA TYR A 224 -6.90 8.76 21.16
C TYR A 224 -6.70 8.90 22.67
N SER A 225 -5.54 9.43 23.06
CA SER A 225 -5.27 9.80 24.45
C SER A 225 -5.04 11.31 24.53
N ALA A 226 -5.70 11.96 25.48
CA ALA A 226 -5.45 13.37 25.72
C ALA A 226 -4.03 13.52 26.29
N PRO A 227 -3.23 14.49 25.81
CA PRO A 227 -1.93 14.74 26.41
C PRO A 227 -2.06 15.12 27.89
N ILE A 228 -1.17 14.57 28.71
CA ILE A 228 -1.09 14.87 30.13
C ILE A 228 -0.20 16.09 30.30
N ASN A 229 -0.79 17.22 30.69
CA ASN A 229 -0.08 18.47 30.94
C ASN A 229 0.12 18.66 32.45
N GLN A 230 1.36 18.90 32.88
CA GLN A 230 1.72 19.07 34.28
C GLN A 230 2.54 20.35 34.48
N THR A 231 2.17 21.09 35.52
CA THR A 231 2.83 22.31 36.00
C THR A 231 2.81 22.30 37.53
N GLY A 232 3.59 23.16 38.17
CA GLY A 232 3.72 23.20 39.64
C GLY A 232 5.15 22.89 40.08
N ILE A 233 5.37 22.60 41.35
CA ILE A 233 6.73 22.41 41.92
C ILE A 233 7.22 20.98 41.76
N ASN A 234 6.31 20.01 41.76
CA ASN A 234 6.58 18.60 41.56
C ASN A 234 5.32 17.88 41.04
N GLY A 235 5.50 16.63 40.61
CA GLY A 235 4.41 15.77 40.20
C GLY A 235 4.87 14.35 39.91
N THR A 236 3.92 13.48 39.60
CA THR A 236 4.16 12.08 39.20
C THR A 236 3.43 11.78 37.90
N PHE A 237 3.93 10.80 37.16
CA PHE A 237 3.33 10.34 35.92
C PHE A 237 3.55 8.85 35.74
N THR A 238 2.62 8.20 35.04
CA THR A 238 2.67 6.76 34.77
C THR A 238 2.30 6.49 33.33
N SER A 239 2.70 5.33 32.80
CA SER A 239 2.11 4.80 31.58
C SER A 239 0.59 4.60 31.75
N PRO A 240 -0.18 4.58 30.66
CA PRO A 240 -1.59 4.20 30.71
C PRO A 240 -1.76 2.83 31.40
N ASN A 241 -2.82 2.70 32.19
CA ASN A 241 -3.20 1.49 32.95
C ASN A 241 -2.27 1.04 34.08
N TYR A 242 -1.12 1.69 34.31
CA TYR A 242 -0.19 1.34 35.39
C TYR A 242 -0.92 1.25 36.75
N PRO A 243 -0.67 0.20 37.58
CA PRO A 243 0.39 -0.80 37.47
C PRO A 243 0.03 -2.02 36.58
N ASN A 244 -1.12 -2.02 35.92
CA ASN A 244 -1.48 -3.04 34.93
C ASN A 244 -0.80 -2.78 33.58
N ASN A 245 -0.90 -3.76 32.68
CA ASN A 245 -0.28 -3.63 31.37
C ASN A 245 -0.92 -2.51 30.54
N TYR A 246 -0.10 -1.76 29.80
CA TYR A 246 -0.57 -0.78 28.81
C TYR A 246 -1.26 -1.49 27.63
N ASP A 247 -2.06 -0.74 26.84
CA ASP A 247 -2.75 -1.28 25.67
C ASP A 247 -1.82 -1.33 24.42
N PRO A 248 -2.08 -2.23 23.45
CA PRO A 248 -1.40 -2.22 22.15
C PRO A 248 -1.73 -0.95 21.35
N TYR A 249 -0.80 -0.52 20.50
CA TYR A 249 -0.95 0.67 19.64
C TYR A 249 -1.29 1.95 20.44
N THR A 250 -0.75 2.05 21.65
CA THR A 250 -0.93 3.21 22.52
C THR A 250 0.05 4.30 22.12
N GLU A 251 -0.44 5.54 22.13
CA GLU A 251 0.41 6.71 22.10
C GLU A 251 -0.06 7.65 23.21
N GLN A 252 0.82 8.04 24.12
CA GLN A 252 0.52 8.97 25.21
C GLN A 252 1.60 10.04 25.28
N LEU A 253 1.14 11.29 25.29
CA LEU A 253 2.01 12.46 25.41
C LEU A 253 1.96 13.01 26.83
N TYR A 254 3.12 13.44 27.31
CA TYR A 254 3.30 14.10 28.60
C TYR A 254 4.05 15.41 28.38
N TYR A 255 3.52 16.50 28.90
CA TYR A 255 4.11 17.82 28.81
C TYR A 255 4.31 18.37 30.22
N ILE A 256 5.56 18.57 30.62
CA ILE A 256 5.92 19.17 31.90
C ILE A 256 6.49 20.57 31.61
N THR A 257 5.93 21.58 32.27
CA THR A 257 6.37 22.98 32.12
C THR A 257 6.66 23.60 33.48
N ALA A 258 7.89 24.07 33.64
CA ALA A 258 8.35 24.90 34.75
C ALA A 258 8.18 26.41 34.45
N PRO A 259 8.20 27.27 35.49
CA PRO A 259 8.31 28.71 35.30
C PRO A 259 9.62 29.12 34.61
N ASP A 260 9.65 30.34 34.08
CA ASP A 260 10.86 30.89 33.44
C ASP A 260 12.05 30.93 34.40
N GLY A 261 13.21 30.48 33.91
CA GLY A 261 14.46 30.46 34.67
C GLY A 261 14.65 29.23 35.57
N PHE A 262 13.71 28.29 35.56
CA PHE A 262 13.81 27.04 36.31
C PHE A 262 14.02 25.82 35.40
N HIS A 263 14.50 24.75 36.00
CA HIS A 263 14.77 23.47 35.34
C HIS A 263 13.84 22.38 35.88
N VAL A 264 13.63 21.32 35.11
CA VAL A 264 12.82 20.16 35.52
C VAL A 264 13.75 18.97 35.69
N ASN A 265 13.80 18.41 36.90
CA ASN A 265 14.38 17.09 37.11
C ASN A 265 13.29 16.03 36.93
N VAL A 266 13.54 15.06 36.05
CA VAL A 266 12.66 13.90 35.81
C VAL A 266 13.38 12.65 36.28
N THR A 267 12.64 11.79 36.98
CA THR A 267 13.06 10.49 37.46
C THR A 267 12.06 9.43 37.01
N ILE A 268 12.57 8.26 36.61
CA ILE A 268 11.81 7.07 36.27
C ILE A 268 12.21 6.03 37.30
N ASP A 269 11.28 5.74 38.20
CA ASP A 269 11.50 4.88 39.37
C ASP A 269 11.21 3.41 39.03
N ASP A 270 10.22 3.17 38.17
CA ASP A 270 9.87 1.86 37.66
C ASP A 270 9.72 1.89 36.13
N PHE A 271 10.29 0.91 35.43
CA PHE A 271 10.22 0.81 33.98
C PHE A 271 10.29 -0.64 33.51
N LEU A 272 9.24 -1.10 32.84
CA LEU A 272 9.16 -2.39 32.19
C LEU A 272 8.28 -2.30 30.94
N THR A 273 8.92 -2.22 29.76
CA THR A 273 8.27 -2.27 28.44
C THR A 273 8.83 -3.41 27.59
N GLU A 274 8.22 -3.69 26.43
CA GLU A 274 8.88 -4.51 25.41
C GLU A 274 10.17 -3.83 24.92
N ALA A 275 11.29 -4.55 24.96
CA ALA A 275 12.57 -4.01 24.53
C ALA A 275 12.54 -3.67 23.03
N ARG A 276 12.97 -2.46 22.67
CA ARG A 276 13.08 -1.91 21.30
C ARG A 276 11.79 -1.56 20.57
N PHE A 277 10.65 -2.13 20.95
CA PHE A 277 9.37 -1.93 20.25
C PHE A 277 8.46 -0.95 21.00
N ASP A 278 8.40 -1.07 22.33
CA ASP A 278 7.61 -0.19 23.18
C ASP A 278 8.53 0.79 23.90
N VAL A 279 8.41 2.07 23.55
CA VAL A 279 9.41 3.10 23.86
C VAL A 279 8.81 4.28 24.60
N LEU A 280 9.55 4.79 25.60
CA LEU A 280 9.34 6.12 26.16
C LEU A 280 10.43 7.05 25.61
N GLU A 281 10.03 7.94 24.72
CA GLU A 281 10.87 8.98 24.15
C GLU A 281 10.79 10.24 25.04
N ILE A 282 11.94 10.82 25.38
CA ILE A 282 12.04 12.02 26.21
C ILE A 282 12.74 13.11 25.42
N TYR A 283 12.19 14.32 25.43
CA TYR A 283 12.63 15.46 24.62
C TYR A 283 12.87 16.71 25.47
N ASN A 284 13.90 17.47 25.11
CA ASN A 284 14.23 18.76 25.72
C ASN A 284 13.56 19.94 24.99
N THR A 285 12.26 19.83 24.76
CA THR A 285 11.44 20.84 24.06
C THR A 285 10.03 20.83 24.63
N SER A 286 9.24 21.87 24.33
CA SER A 286 7.81 21.94 24.71
C SER A 286 6.89 21.07 23.83
N THR A 287 7.43 20.50 22.75
CA THR A 287 6.71 19.62 21.83
C THR A 287 7.61 18.46 21.38
N VAL A 288 7.05 17.46 20.70
CA VAL A 288 7.80 16.33 20.14
C VAL A 288 8.56 16.79 18.89
N ILE A 289 9.87 16.97 19.02
CA ILE A 289 10.77 17.32 17.92
C ILE A 289 11.92 16.32 17.90
N ALA A 290 12.04 15.54 16.83
CA ALA A 290 12.99 14.42 16.74
C ALA A 290 14.46 14.82 17.01
N ASN A 291 14.88 16.01 16.58
CA ASN A 291 16.24 16.52 16.78
C ASN A 291 16.57 16.89 18.24
N ASN A 292 15.58 16.86 19.14
CA ASN A 292 15.72 17.19 20.55
C ASN A 292 15.49 15.97 21.46
N LEU A 293 15.55 14.76 20.90
CA LEU A 293 15.45 13.51 21.66
C LEU A 293 16.64 13.36 22.61
N VAL A 294 16.34 13.26 23.90
CA VAL A 294 17.30 13.10 25.00
C VAL A 294 17.50 11.61 25.31
N ALA A 295 16.41 10.87 25.39
CA ALA A 295 16.44 9.45 25.72
C ALA A 295 15.33 8.69 24.98
N ASN A 296 15.62 7.44 24.65
CA ASN A 296 14.69 6.47 24.08
C ASN A 296 14.76 5.21 24.94
N LEU A 297 13.89 5.14 25.95
CA LEU A 297 13.91 4.09 26.96
C LEU A 297 13.03 2.92 26.50
N SER A 298 13.53 1.69 26.62
CA SER A 298 12.75 0.46 26.39
C SER A 298 13.32 -0.72 27.18
N GLY A 299 12.51 -1.75 27.41
CA GLY A 299 12.92 -2.93 28.16
C GLY A 299 12.78 -2.75 29.68
N ASN A 300 13.65 -3.41 30.46
CA ASN A 300 13.59 -3.40 31.94
C ASN A 300 14.87 -2.89 32.63
N ALA A 301 16.00 -2.87 31.94
CA ALA A 301 17.30 -2.54 32.53
C ALA A 301 17.55 -1.02 32.67
N THR A 302 16.57 -0.20 32.28
CA THR A 302 16.70 1.25 32.23
C THR A 302 16.34 1.96 33.53
N ALA A 303 15.55 1.36 34.43
CA ALA A 303 15.23 1.95 35.73
C ALA A 303 16.28 1.58 36.82
N PRO A 304 16.63 2.51 37.74
CA PRO A 304 16.19 3.90 37.78
C PRO A 304 16.92 4.75 36.74
N TRP A 305 16.18 5.68 36.12
CA TRP A 305 16.75 6.66 35.19
C TRP A 305 16.39 8.07 35.62
N TRP A 306 17.27 9.04 35.41
CA TRP A 306 16.98 10.43 35.74
C TRP A 306 17.72 11.40 34.83
N TRP A 307 17.17 12.61 34.69
CA TRP A 307 17.73 13.68 33.89
C TRP A 307 17.19 15.04 34.33
N VAL A 308 18.03 16.07 34.26
CA VAL A 308 17.66 17.46 34.52
C VAL A 308 17.64 18.23 33.21
N SER A 309 16.52 18.88 32.91
CA SER A 309 16.38 19.67 31.70
C SER A 309 17.21 20.96 31.76
N PRO A 310 17.91 21.33 30.69
CA PRO A 310 18.63 22.61 30.61
C PRO A 310 17.68 23.80 30.41
N ASP A 311 16.40 23.57 30.12
CA ASP A 311 15.35 24.59 29.96
C ASP A 311 14.11 24.20 30.78
N LYS A 312 13.07 25.03 30.78
CA LYS A 312 11.84 24.86 31.57
C LYS A 312 10.89 23.76 31.09
N PHE A 313 11.23 23.03 30.04
CA PHE A 313 10.32 22.07 29.39
C PHE A 313 10.87 20.65 29.39
N VAL A 314 9.98 19.68 29.63
CA VAL A 314 10.19 18.28 29.28
C VAL A 314 8.95 17.77 28.56
N THR A 315 9.16 17.20 27.37
CA THR A 315 8.12 16.48 26.64
C THR A 315 8.47 15.00 26.64
N MET A 316 7.48 14.14 26.86
CA MET A 316 7.65 12.69 26.73
C MET A 316 6.56 12.10 25.83
N ARG A 317 6.92 11.08 25.06
CA ARG A 317 6.00 10.32 24.20
C ARG A 317 6.19 8.83 24.46
N PHE A 318 5.18 8.20 25.03
CA PHE A 318 5.12 6.74 25.10
C PHE A 318 4.45 6.20 23.83
N LYS A 319 5.05 5.18 23.20
CA LYS A 319 4.48 4.45 22.07
C LYS A 319 4.57 2.95 22.33
N SER A 320 3.50 2.22 22.02
CA SER A 320 3.51 0.76 21.97
C SER A 320 3.15 0.20 20.60
N ASP A 321 3.63 -1.00 20.32
CA ASP A 321 3.29 -1.76 19.13
C ASP A 321 2.07 -2.67 19.37
N GLY A 322 1.83 -3.62 18.46
CA GLY A 322 0.67 -4.52 18.51
C GLY A 322 0.77 -5.69 19.47
N SER A 323 1.91 -5.92 20.12
CA SER A 323 2.23 -7.14 20.85
C SER A 323 3.02 -6.89 22.14
N VAL A 324 3.11 -7.91 22.99
CA VAL A 324 3.98 -7.94 24.18
C VAL A 324 3.80 -6.75 25.15
N GLN A 325 2.56 -6.50 25.56
CA GLN A 325 2.29 -5.46 26.56
C GLN A 325 2.86 -5.84 27.93
N LYS A 326 3.43 -4.85 28.61
CA LYS A 326 4.01 -4.95 29.97
C LYS A 326 3.38 -3.90 30.88
N ARG A 327 3.70 -3.93 32.18
CA ARG A 327 3.16 -2.98 33.17
C ARG A 327 3.49 -1.52 32.90
N GLY A 328 4.50 -1.24 32.08
CA GLY A 328 4.90 0.11 31.72
C GLY A 328 5.78 0.76 32.77
N PHE A 329 5.51 2.00 33.15
CA PHE A 329 6.43 2.80 33.95
C PHE A 329 5.71 3.75 34.92
N GLU A 330 6.46 4.13 35.95
CA GLU A 330 6.14 5.18 36.90
C GLU A 330 7.37 6.07 37.10
N GLY A 331 7.12 7.37 37.21
CA GLY A 331 8.15 8.35 37.46
C GLY A 331 7.63 9.59 38.16
N SER A 332 8.56 10.41 38.60
CA SER A 332 8.29 11.68 39.26
C SER A 332 9.17 12.79 38.70
N TRP A 333 8.70 14.03 38.86
CA TRP A 333 9.47 15.20 38.48
C TRP A 333 9.35 16.28 39.55
N TYR A 334 10.35 17.15 39.59
CA TYR A 334 10.34 18.36 40.42
C TYR A 334 11.15 19.47 39.78
N ILE A 335 10.85 20.71 40.16
CA ILE A 335 11.52 21.90 39.67
C ILE A 335 12.76 22.21 40.50
N LEU A 336 13.84 22.60 39.82
CA LEU A 336 15.10 23.07 40.37
C LEU A 336 15.29 24.58 40.16
#